data_AF-A0A8J9Z3Q0-F1
#
_entry.id   AF-A0A8J9Z3Q0-F1
#
_cell.length_a   1.000
_cell.length_b   1.000
_cell.length_c   1.000
_cell.angle_alpha   90.00
_cell.angle_beta   90.00
_cell.angle_gamma   90.00
#
_symmetry.space_group_name_H-M   'P 1'
#
loop_
_entity.id
_entity.type
_entity.pdbx_description
1 polymer ?
#
loop_
_entity_poly.entity_id
_entity_poly.type
_entity_poly.pdbx_seq_one_letter_code
_entity_poly.pdbx_strand_id
1 'polypeptide(L)'
;MSSLLFFKTPTNEALTVPWHQDNAYLLPECLGTLQPTAWIPLLDATVRNGCMQVLKGGHRKGVTATHTCCAGGTWYVEVSEKEMEKTLGCDMKKDLVTCEVPYGGVLFLNNCVPHRSLENYSDEIRWSLDLRWQDPNKPSGFWGDKDLVLMRTAKDPGYKPRWEEFLNEEAQVEGGKDNSADLEEDLEPSIQGPWMLLWEIVHHNRHTRALKWKTSTLHVRTASQVVSGDGVPYITAGYRNNLSYQQCIRSIFQIHNETVNIWTHLLPAILFLPLALYDVTVSVPGLHGNWTDYVVIVILHLCYQIVLWGSVYCHTFLAQGCQQKYYQCLAVDLWGIGIVATGGSLEYVVYMFCCSRGWQLFYYGLLGGLMTWYSVIWLRPRMVPGWVSMERRLMALFPVFIIWLAVLILHPLHWPDNLTQVSSSSCVILLYETHSIRIKKTLFTQPRDLFNCYVNQSELP
;
A
#
# COMPACT_ATOMS: atom_id res chain seq x y z
N MET A 1 7.51 22.53 -15.72
CA MET A 1 6.63 22.29 -16.89
C MET A 1 7.21 21.13 -17.67
N SER A 2 6.38 20.24 -18.19
CA SER A 2 6.76 19.22 -19.17
C SER A 2 5.92 19.37 -20.44
N SER A 3 6.39 18.80 -21.55
CA SER A 3 5.74 18.90 -22.86
C SER A 3 5.76 17.57 -23.61
N LEU A 4 4.65 17.20 -24.25
CA LEU A 4 4.57 16.09 -25.18
C LEU A 4 3.98 16.54 -26.52
N LEU A 5 4.54 16.03 -27.62
CA LEU A 5 3.98 16.20 -28.96
C LEU A 5 3.27 14.91 -29.37
N PHE A 6 1.98 15.01 -29.67
CA PHE A 6 1.17 13.89 -30.14
C PHE A 6 0.79 14.09 -31.61
N PHE A 7 0.77 12.98 -32.35
CA PHE A 7 0.23 12.94 -33.70
C PHE A 7 -0.73 11.76 -33.84
N LYS A 8 -1.74 11.93 -34.68
CA LYS A 8 -2.73 10.88 -34.97
C LYS A 8 -2.86 10.70 -36.47
N THR A 9 -2.31 9.62 -37.00
CA THR A 9 -2.41 9.30 -38.43
C THR A 9 -3.81 8.78 -38.77
N PRO A 10 -4.27 8.94 -40.03
CA PRO A 10 -5.51 8.33 -40.50
C PRO A 10 -5.58 6.83 -40.21
N THR A 11 -6.76 6.37 -39.74
CA THR A 11 -7.12 4.95 -39.58
C THR A 11 -6.09 4.08 -38.86
N ASN A 12 -5.51 4.61 -37.77
CA ASN A 12 -4.52 3.90 -36.98
C ASN A 12 -5.01 3.70 -35.54
N GLU A 13 -5.56 2.51 -35.29
CA GLU A 13 -6.08 2.11 -33.98
C GLU A 13 -5.01 2.20 -32.87
N ALA A 14 -3.73 1.99 -33.19
CA ALA A 14 -2.65 2.06 -32.20
C ALA A 14 -2.39 3.48 -31.66
N LEU A 15 -2.90 4.50 -32.34
CA LEU A 15 -2.85 5.91 -31.90
C LEU A 15 -4.18 6.36 -31.27
N THR A 16 -5.16 5.46 -31.18
CA THR A 16 -6.43 5.71 -30.48
C THR A 16 -6.23 5.48 -28.99
N VAL A 17 -6.11 6.59 -28.25
CA VAL A 17 -5.93 6.55 -26.80
C VAL A 17 -7.27 6.21 -26.14
N PRO A 18 -7.35 5.10 -25.37
CA PRO A 18 -8.58 4.65 -24.72
C PRO A 18 -8.97 5.57 -23.55
N TRP A 19 -10.09 5.27 -22.89
CA TRP A 19 -10.46 5.93 -21.64
C TRP A 19 -9.38 5.73 -20.59
N HIS A 20 -8.84 6.82 -20.06
CA HIS A 20 -7.83 6.80 -19.00
C HIS A 20 -7.87 8.09 -18.17
N GLN A 21 -7.08 8.12 -17.10
CA GLN A 21 -6.73 9.34 -16.37
C GLN A 21 -5.21 9.52 -16.54
N ASP A 22 -4.72 10.75 -16.71
CA ASP A 22 -3.27 11.01 -16.83
C ASP A 22 -2.50 10.43 -15.64
N ASN A 23 -3.11 10.49 -14.45
CA ASN A 23 -2.60 9.87 -13.23
C ASN A 23 -2.21 8.40 -13.37
N ALA A 24 -2.84 7.67 -14.29
CA ALA A 24 -2.58 6.25 -14.44
C ALA A 24 -1.20 5.92 -15.03
N TYR A 25 -0.52 6.93 -15.58
CA TYR A 25 0.86 6.85 -16.07
C TYR A 25 1.89 7.35 -15.06
N LEU A 26 1.45 8.01 -13.98
CA LEU A 26 2.34 8.61 -12.99
C LEU A 26 2.75 7.59 -11.92
N LEU A 27 3.92 7.81 -11.33
CA LEU A 27 4.30 7.12 -10.10
C LEU A 27 3.29 7.42 -8.96
N PRO A 28 3.01 6.45 -8.06
CA PRO A 28 1.98 6.60 -7.01
C PRO A 28 2.08 7.87 -6.15
N GLU A 29 3.29 8.36 -5.90
CA GLU A 29 3.57 9.62 -5.18
C GLU A 29 2.96 10.87 -5.78
N CYS A 30 2.69 10.83 -7.07
CA CYS A 30 2.19 11.98 -7.82
C CYS A 30 0.67 11.96 -7.98
N LEU A 31 -0.02 10.92 -7.50
CA LEU A 31 -1.48 10.83 -7.62
C LEU A 31 -2.21 11.98 -6.90
N GLY A 32 -1.60 12.55 -5.85
CA GLY A 32 -2.08 13.75 -5.14
C GLY A 32 -1.53 15.07 -5.68
N THR A 33 -0.65 15.04 -6.68
CA THR A 33 -0.09 16.24 -7.30
C THR A 33 -1.04 16.70 -8.41
N LEU A 34 -1.52 17.94 -8.31
CA LEU A 34 -2.28 18.56 -9.38
C LEU A 34 -1.33 18.89 -10.54
N GLN A 35 -1.59 18.28 -11.70
CA GLN A 35 -0.87 18.47 -12.95
C GLN A 35 -1.85 18.89 -14.05
N PRO A 36 -2.28 20.17 -14.12
CA PRO A 36 -3.09 20.66 -15.22
C PRO A 36 -2.37 20.50 -16.55
N THR A 37 -3.09 19.94 -17.52
CA THR A 37 -2.64 19.78 -18.90
C THR A 37 -3.36 20.81 -19.78
N ALA A 38 -2.61 21.59 -20.57
CA ALA A 38 -3.14 22.31 -21.72
C ALA A 38 -2.91 21.46 -22.96
N TRP A 39 -4.00 20.94 -23.52
CA TRP A 39 -4.00 20.25 -24.79
C TRP A 39 -4.29 21.25 -25.91
N ILE A 40 -3.33 21.44 -26.80
CA ILE A 40 -3.33 22.48 -27.84
C ILE A 40 -3.26 21.79 -29.21
N PRO A 41 -4.37 21.67 -29.95
CA PRO A 41 -4.31 21.14 -31.31
C PRO A 41 -3.65 22.18 -32.24
N LEU A 42 -2.81 21.70 -33.15
CA LEU A 42 -2.13 22.55 -34.14
C LEU A 42 -2.93 22.71 -35.45
N LEU A 43 -4.19 22.28 -35.43
CA LEU A 43 -5.21 22.36 -36.48
C LEU A 43 -6.59 22.33 -35.80
N ASP A 44 -7.68 22.44 -36.56
CA ASP A 44 -9.01 22.20 -36.01
C ASP A 44 -9.14 20.75 -35.52
N ALA A 45 -9.40 20.55 -34.23
CA ALA A 45 -9.71 19.24 -33.68
C ALA A 45 -11.22 19.00 -33.76
N THR A 46 -11.63 18.03 -34.56
CA THR A 46 -13.03 17.69 -34.83
C THR A 46 -13.33 16.25 -34.43
N VAL A 47 -14.60 15.87 -34.39
CA VAL A 47 -14.99 14.46 -34.21
C VAL A 47 -14.36 13.57 -35.27
N ARG A 48 -14.26 14.06 -36.52
CA ARG A 48 -13.76 13.30 -37.67
C ARG A 48 -12.26 13.01 -37.60
N ASN A 49 -11.45 13.95 -37.13
CA ASN A 49 -10.00 13.78 -37.04
C ASN A 49 -9.51 13.37 -35.64
N GLY A 50 -10.44 12.96 -34.78
CA GLY A 50 -10.12 12.32 -33.52
C GLY A 50 -9.92 13.26 -32.34
N CYS A 51 -10.75 14.30 -32.19
CA CYS A 51 -10.74 15.15 -30.99
C CYS A 51 -10.93 14.36 -29.68
N MET A 52 -10.73 15.02 -28.55
CA MET A 52 -10.84 14.37 -27.24
C MET A 52 -12.28 14.26 -26.78
N GLN A 53 -12.54 13.25 -25.97
CA GLN A 53 -13.74 13.16 -25.14
C GLN A 53 -13.33 13.16 -23.68
N VAL A 54 -14.12 13.85 -22.85
CA VAL A 54 -13.92 13.93 -21.42
C VAL A 54 -15.19 13.54 -20.70
N LEU A 55 -15.04 13.05 -19.47
CA LEU A 55 -16.16 12.79 -18.59
C LEU A 55 -16.28 13.91 -17.56
N LYS A 56 -17.25 14.80 -17.79
CA LYS A 56 -17.46 16.02 -17.00
C LYS A 56 -17.64 15.68 -15.53
N GLY A 57 -16.85 16.33 -14.67
CA GLY A 57 -16.92 16.13 -13.23
C GLY A 57 -16.25 14.84 -12.72
N GLY A 58 -15.74 13.96 -13.59
CA GLY A 58 -15.06 12.72 -13.16
C GLY A 58 -13.81 12.94 -12.30
N HIS A 59 -13.19 14.12 -12.39
CA HIS A 59 -12.06 14.51 -11.55
C HIS A 59 -12.45 14.95 -10.12
N ARG A 60 -13.73 15.24 -9.84
CA ARG A 60 -14.14 15.93 -8.60
C ARG A 60 -13.90 15.12 -7.33
N LYS A 61 -13.85 13.80 -7.42
CA LYS A 61 -13.49 12.95 -6.28
C LYS A 61 -12.00 12.97 -5.95
N GLY A 62 -11.15 13.44 -6.86
CA GLY A 62 -9.70 13.48 -6.65
C GLY A 62 -9.05 12.09 -6.51
N VAL A 63 -9.69 11.05 -7.06
CA VAL A 63 -9.20 9.67 -7.00
C VAL A 63 -8.88 9.16 -8.40
N THR A 64 -7.92 8.26 -8.48
CA THR A 64 -7.61 7.49 -9.70
C THR A 64 -8.40 6.19 -9.64
N ALA A 65 -9.21 5.93 -10.65
CA ALA A 65 -9.95 4.69 -10.80
C ALA A 65 -9.01 3.51 -11.06
N THR A 66 -9.54 2.29 -11.00
CA THR A 66 -8.74 1.09 -11.31
C THR A 66 -8.59 0.95 -12.82
N HIS A 67 -7.38 1.10 -13.34
CA HIS A 67 -7.06 0.84 -14.76
C HIS A 67 -6.58 -0.61 -14.95
N THR A 68 -6.58 -1.04 -16.20
CA THR A 68 -5.91 -2.25 -16.69
C THR A 68 -4.83 -1.85 -17.68
N CYS A 69 -3.76 -2.65 -17.77
CA CYS A 69 -2.85 -2.60 -18.91
C CYS A 69 -3.05 -3.87 -19.74
N CYS A 70 -2.81 -3.93 -21.02
CA CYS A 70 -2.72 -2.80 -21.91
C CYS A 70 -3.93 -2.84 -22.83
N ALA A 71 -4.26 -1.72 -23.46
CA ALA A 71 -5.38 -1.69 -24.41
C ALA A 71 -4.96 -2.39 -25.72
N GLY A 72 -5.45 -3.61 -25.92
CA GLY A 72 -5.17 -4.43 -27.11
C GLY A 72 -3.67 -4.61 -27.39
N GLY A 73 -3.25 -4.22 -28.59
CA GLY A 73 -1.86 -4.31 -29.04
C GLY A 73 -0.92 -3.18 -28.57
N THR A 74 -1.40 -2.26 -27.73
CA THR A 74 -0.68 -1.03 -27.34
C THR A 74 -0.08 -1.10 -25.93
N TRP A 75 0.57 -0.02 -25.47
CA TRP A 75 1.07 0.15 -24.10
C TRP A 75 0.15 1.01 -23.22
N TYR A 76 -0.98 1.45 -23.76
CA TYR A 76 -1.92 2.31 -23.05
C TYR A 76 -2.60 1.57 -21.91
N VAL A 77 -2.85 2.28 -20.83
CA VAL A 77 -3.72 1.84 -19.74
C VAL A 77 -5.14 2.28 -20.03
N GLU A 78 -6.12 1.49 -19.59
CA GLU A 78 -7.53 1.72 -19.86
C GLU A 78 -8.35 1.62 -18.57
N VAL A 79 -9.34 2.49 -18.41
CA VAL A 79 -10.39 2.35 -17.40
C VAL A 79 -11.71 2.04 -18.08
N SER A 80 -12.37 0.97 -17.63
CA SER A 80 -13.68 0.59 -18.14
C SER A 80 -14.76 1.60 -17.72
N GLU A 81 -15.78 1.76 -18.55
CA GLU A 81 -16.94 2.62 -18.25
C GLU A 81 -17.59 2.27 -16.90
N LYS A 82 -17.77 0.98 -16.61
CA LYS A 82 -18.34 0.50 -15.34
C LYS A 82 -17.51 0.92 -14.13
N GLU A 83 -16.18 0.88 -14.25
CA GLU A 83 -15.28 1.25 -13.16
C GLU A 83 -15.25 2.78 -12.98
N MET A 84 -15.34 3.56 -14.06
CA MET A 84 -15.53 5.01 -13.97
C MET A 84 -16.83 5.35 -13.21
N GLU A 85 -17.97 4.79 -13.60
CA GLU A 85 -19.26 5.06 -12.95
C GLU A 85 -19.23 4.68 -11.46
N LYS A 86 -18.68 3.50 -11.14
CA LYS A 86 -18.56 2.99 -9.78
C LYS A 86 -17.65 3.87 -8.91
N THR A 87 -16.43 4.13 -9.36
CA THR A 87 -15.39 4.74 -8.53
C THR A 87 -15.51 6.26 -8.55
N LEU A 88 -15.80 6.86 -9.70
CA LEU A 88 -15.84 8.31 -9.89
C LEU A 88 -17.24 8.91 -9.70
N GLY A 89 -18.29 8.09 -9.72
CA GLY A 89 -19.68 8.55 -9.53
C GLY A 89 -20.21 9.40 -10.67
N CYS A 90 -19.65 9.25 -11.86
CA CYS A 90 -20.09 9.86 -13.11
C CYS A 90 -21.10 8.97 -13.84
N ASP A 91 -21.84 9.55 -14.79
CA ASP A 91 -22.81 8.86 -15.66
C ASP A 91 -22.34 9.00 -17.12
N MET A 92 -22.02 7.88 -17.77
CA MET A 92 -21.49 7.89 -19.14
C MET A 92 -22.43 8.53 -20.17
N LYS A 93 -23.75 8.52 -19.93
CA LYS A 93 -24.73 9.08 -20.87
C LYS A 93 -24.93 10.58 -20.66
N LYS A 94 -24.77 11.06 -19.43
CA LYS A 94 -25.02 12.48 -19.09
C LYS A 94 -23.77 13.33 -19.07
N ASP A 95 -22.64 12.77 -18.65
CA ASP A 95 -21.42 13.52 -18.37
C ASP A 95 -20.42 13.49 -19.53
N LEU A 96 -20.67 12.72 -20.59
CA LEU A 96 -19.81 12.64 -21.76
C LEU A 96 -19.83 13.97 -22.53
N VAL A 97 -18.64 14.55 -22.72
CA VAL A 97 -18.45 15.75 -23.51
C VAL A 97 -17.44 15.47 -24.61
N THR A 98 -17.85 15.66 -25.86
CA THR A 98 -16.95 15.66 -27.01
C THR A 98 -16.40 17.07 -27.19
N CYS A 99 -15.08 17.19 -27.23
CA CYS A 99 -14.39 18.47 -27.20
C CYS A 99 -13.78 18.77 -28.57
N GLU A 100 -14.60 19.29 -29.48
CA GLU A 100 -14.07 19.94 -30.68
C GLU A 100 -13.40 21.26 -30.30
N VAL A 101 -12.18 21.49 -30.80
CA VAL A 101 -11.36 22.64 -30.45
C VAL A 101 -10.86 23.26 -31.76
N PRO A 102 -11.30 24.49 -32.10
CA PRO A 102 -10.84 25.16 -33.30
C PRO A 102 -9.35 25.52 -33.19
N TYR A 103 -8.70 25.73 -34.33
CA TYR A 103 -7.33 26.17 -34.42
C TYR A 103 -7.08 27.44 -33.58
N GLY A 104 -6.00 27.43 -32.81
CA GLY A 104 -5.69 28.47 -31.81
C GLY A 104 -6.42 28.31 -30.47
N GLY A 105 -7.35 27.36 -30.36
CA GLY A 105 -8.00 26.98 -29.12
C GLY A 105 -7.12 26.10 -28.21
N VAL A 106 -7.54 25.96 -26.96
CA VAL A 106 -6.87 25.15 -25.94
C VAL A 106 -7.91 24.43 -25.09
N LEU A 107 -7.68 23.16 -24.79
CA LEU A 107 -8.45 22.40 -23.81
C LEU A 107 -7.63 22.16 -22.55
N PHE A 108 -8.10 22.70 -21.42
CA PHE A 108 -7.47 22.47 -20.13
C PHE A 108 -8.09 21.24 -19.45
N LEU A 109 -7.24 20.30 -19.06
CA LEU A 109 -7.60 19.09 -18.35
C LEU A 109 -7.00 19.08 -16.94
N ASN A 110 -7.76 18.52 -16.01
CA ASN A 110 -7.24 18.07 -14.73
C ASN A 110 -6.68 16.65 -14.91
N ASN A 111 -5.53 16.32 -14.34
CA ASN A 111 -4.90 15.00 -14.46
C ASN A 111 -5.77 13.81 -13.98
N CYS A 112 -6.76 14.08 -13.12
CA CYS A 112 -7.74 13.08 -12.67
C CYS A 112 -9.00 13.01 -13.55
N VAL A 113 -9.15 13.82 -14.61
CA VAL A 113 -10.35 13.74 -15.45
C VAL A 113 -10.26 12.54 -16.38
N PRO A 114 -11.25 11.63 -16.39
CA PRO A 114 -11.27 10.57 -17.37
C PRO A 114 -11.44 11.17 -18.76
N HIS A 115 -10.57 10.79 -19.67
CA HIS A 115 -10.59 11.26 -21.05
C HIS A 115 -10.07 10.18 -22.01
N ARG A 116 -10.42 10.34 -23.28
CA ARG A 116 -9.93 9.53 -24.39
C ARG A 116 -9.75 10.39 -25.63
N SER A 117 -9.11 9.85 -26.66
CA SER A 117 -9.09 10.50 -27.98
C SER A 117 -9.77 9.63 -29.02
N LEU A 118 -10.71 10.20 -29.77
CA LEU A 118 -11.45 9.50 -30.82
C LEU A 118 -10.53 9.11 -31.97
N GLU A 119 -10.88 8.07 -32.72
CA GLU A 119 -10.13 7.64 -33.90
C GLU A 119 -10.11 8.71 -35.00
N ASN A 120 -9.04 8.75 -35.79
CA ASN A 120 -8.90 9.69 -36.90
C ASN A 120 -9.39 9.05 -38.20
N TYR A 121 -10.57 9.46 -38.67
CA TYR A 121 -11.17 9.05 -39.95
C TYR A 121 -11.04 10.13 -41.04
N SER A 122 -10.19 11.13 -40.82
CA SER A 122 -9.82 12.11 -41.84
C SER A 122 -8.62 11.65 -42.65
N ASP A 123 -8.31 12.37 -43.72
CA ASP A 123 -7.14 12.09 -44.57
C ASP A 123 -5.88 12.85 -44.11
N GLU A 124 -5.96 13.55 -42.97
CA GLU A 124 -4.89 14.41 -42.44
C GLU A 124 -4.33 13.87 -41.12
N ILE A 125 -3.06 14.21 -40.82
CA ILE A 125 -2.45 13.89 -39.52
C ILE A 125 -2.84 14.97 -38.51
N ARG A 126 -3.47 14.57 -37.40
CA ARG A 126 -3.84 15.49 -36.31
C ARG A 126 -2.69 15.65 -35.31
N TRP A 127 -2.02 16.79 -35.35
CA TRP A 127 -0.98 17.19 -34.40
C TRP A 127 -1.55 17.95 -33.19
N SER A 128 -1.05 17.63 -32.00
CA SER A 128 -1.38 18.35 -30.77
C SER A 128 -0.18 18.44 -29.83
N LEU A 129 -0.09 19.54 -29.08
CA LEU A 129 0.89 19.76 -28.04
C LEU A 129 0.23 19.68 -26.67
N ASP A 130 0.82 18.91 -25.77
CA ASP A 130 0.37 18.76 -24.40
C ASP A 130 1.39 19.45 -23.51
N LEU A 131 0.99 20.53 -22.84
CA LEU A 131 1.82 21.23 -21.86
C LEU A 131 1.30 20.97 -20.46
N ARG A 132 2.16 20.56 -19.54
CA ARG A 132 1.78 20.23 -18.16
C ARG A 132 2.50 21.13 -17.18
N TRP A 133 1.75 21.65 -16.20
CA TRP A 133 2.30 22.46 -15.11
C TRP A 133 2.02 21.81 -13.77
N GLN A 134 2.93 22.00 -12.83
CA GLN A 134 2.76 21.55 -11.45
C GLN A 134 3.58 22.43 -10.52
N ASP A 135 3.38 22.21 -9.22
CA ASP A 135 4.27 22.74 -8.19
C ASP A 135 5.66 22.09 -8.34
N PRO A 136 6.74 22.88 -8.55
CA PRO A 136 8.09 22.35 -8.70
C PRO A 136 8.63 21.69 -7.40
N ASN A 137 8.01 21.94 -6.25
CA ASN A 137 8.38 21.30 -4.99
C ASN A 137 7.73 19.93 -4.80
N LYS A 138 6.88 19.49 -5.73
CA LYS A 138 6.22 18.19 -5.71
C LYS A 138 6.85 17.26 -6.76
N PRO A 139 6.87 15.94 -6.52
CA PRO A 139 7.39 14.99 -7.50
C PRO A 139 6.60 15.07 -8.81
N SER A 140 7.28 14.82 -9.95
CA SER A 140 6.68 14.83 -11.29
C SER A 140 6.06 13.49 -11.67
N GLY A 141 6.64 12.38 -11.20
CA GLY A 141 6.11 11.03 -11.36
C GLY A 141 6.23 10.47 -12.77
N PHE A 142 6.86 11.19 -13.69
CA PHE A 142 7.19 10.67 -15.01
C PHE A 142 8.50 9.91 -14.93
N TRP A 143 8.48 8.67 -15.42
CA TRP A 143 9.67 7.83 -15.46
C TRP A 143 10.52 8.14 -16.69
N GLY A 144 11.82 8.35 -16.48
CA GLY A 144 12.78 8.59 -17.57
C GLY A 144 12.69 9.98 -18.21
N ASP A 145 11.78 10.84 -17.74
CA ASP A 145 11.62 12.20 -18.26
C ASP A 145 12.58 13.20 -17.61
N LYS A 146 12.90 14.27 -18.35
CA LYS A 146 13.72 15.39 -17.86
C LYS A 146 13.10 16.03 -16.62
N ASP A 147 13.95 16.61 -15.77
CA ASP A 147 13.50 17.48 -14.70
C ASP A 147 12.59 18.61 -15.21
N LEU A 148 11.66 19.01 -14.34
CA LEU A 148 10.69 20.05 -14.67
C LEU A 148 11.36 21.40 -14.86
N VAL A 149 10.98 22.10 -15.93
CA VAL A 149 11.41 23.50 -16.11
C VAL A 149 10.63 24.41 -15.16
N LEU A 150 11.34 25.16 -14.32
CA LEU A 150 10.73 26.24 -13.53
C LEU A 150 10.29 27.36 -14.48
N MET A 151 8.98 27.60 -14.56
CA MET A 151 8.41 28.59 -15.48
C MET A 151 8.21 29.98 -14.84
N ARG A 152 7.91 30.02 -13.54
CA ARG A 152 7.67 31.24 -12.77
C ARG A 152 7.88 30.98 -11.29
N THR A 153 8.16 32.05 -10.53
CA THR A 153 8.25 32.00 -9.06
C THR A 153 7.58 33.21 -8.46
N ALA A 154 6.94 33.04 -7.30
CA ALA A 154 6.35 34.17 -6.57
C ALA A 154 7.42 35.12 -5.99
N LYS A 155 8.66 34.64 -5.81
CA LYS A 155 9.77 35.43 -5.27
C LYS A 155 10.34 36.42 -6.27
N ASP A 156 10.17 36.16 -7.56
CA ASP A 156 10.69 36.97 -8.66
C ASP A 156 9.68 36.99 -9.82
N PRO A 157 8.82 38.02 -9.89
CA PRO A 157 7.88 38.21 -10.99
C PRO A 157 8.55 38.40 -12.36
N GLY A 158 9.82 38.80 -12.40
CA GLY A 158 10.62 38.98 -13.61
C GLY A 158 11.39 37.73 -14.03
N TYR A 159 11.21 36.61 -13.32
CA TYR A 159 11.96 35.38 -13.55
C TYR A 159 11.79 34.90 -15.00
N LYS A 160 12.92 34.59 -15.64
CA LYS A 160 12.97 34.00 -16.98
C LYS A 160 13.35 32.52 -16.88
N PRO A 161 12.60 31.61 -17.52
CA PRO A 161 12.96 30.19 -17.54
C PRO A 161 14.37 29.98 -18.11
N ARG A 162 15.14 29.12 -17.45
CA ARG A 162 16.51 28.76 -17.85
C ARG A 162 16.46 27.66 -18.89
N TRP A 163 16.23 28.04 -20.15
CA TRP A 163 16.10 27.11 -21.27
C TRP A 163 17.40 26.35 -21.58
N GLU A 164 18.55 26.99 -21.39
CA GLU A 164 19.86 26.38 -21.66
C GLU A 164 20.10 25.15 -20.77
N GLU A 165 19.73 25.21 -19.50
CA GLU A 165 19.82 24.06 -18.56
C GLU A 165 18.88 22.92 -18.98
N PHE A 166 17.69 23.24 -19.52
CA PHE A 166 16.73 22.23 -19.98
C PHE A 166 17.14 21.56 -21.31
N LEU A 167 17.78 22.33 -22.20
CA LEU A 167 18.24 21.84 -23.50
C LEU A 167 19.55 21.06 -23.40
N ASN A 168 20.33 21.24 -22.33
CA ASN A 168 21.60 20.53 -22.17
C ASN A 168 21.38 19.02 -21.94
N GLU A 169 21.93 18.21 -22.84
CA GLU A 169 21.71 16.75 -22.87
C GLU A 169 22.69 15.99 -21.96
N GLU A 170 23.77 16.61 -21.49
CA GLU A 170 24.82 15.90 -20.71
C GLU A 170 24.41 15.55 -19.27
N ALA A 171 23.40 16.23 -18.69
CA ALA A 171 22.88 15.93 -17.35
C ALA A 171 21.94 14.71 -17.29
N GLN A 172 21.78 13.97 -18.40
CA GLN A 172 20.64 13.07 -18.65
C GLN A 172 20.93 11.56 -18.48
N VAL A 173 22.15 11.14 -18.11
CA VAL A 173 22.60 9.73 -18.28
C VAL A 173 22.75 8.92 -16.97
N GLU A 174 22.31 9.42 -15.81
CA GLU A 174 22.37 8.61 -14.58
C GLU A 174 21.17 7.68 -14.35
N GLY A 175 20.07 7.84 -15.12
CA GLY A 175 18.85 7.01 -14.99
C GLY A 175 18.67 5.90 -16.02
N GLY A 176 19.57 5.78 -17.00
CA GLY A 176 19.31 4.97 -18.20
C GLY A 176 20.54 4.47 -18.94
N LYS A 177 21.65 4.15 -18.25
CA LYS A 177 22.68 3.27 -18.83
C LYS A 177 22.19 1.81 -18.79
N ASP A 178 21.26 1.45 -19.65
CA ASP A 178 21.32 0.11 -20.22
C ASP A 178 22.29 0.20 -21.41
N ASN A 179 23.32 -0.63 -21.36
CA ASN A 179 24.51 -0.58 -22.20
C ASN A 179 24.16 -0.39 -23.69
N SER A 180 24.43 0.80 -24.22
CA SER A 180 24.41 1.10 -25.66
C SER A 180 25.61 0.49 -26.40
N ALA A 181 26.16 -0.62 -25.91
CA ALA A 181 27.32 -1.29 -26.50
C ALA A 181 26.95 -2.49 -27.39
N ASP A 182 25.69 -2.95 -27.37
CA ASP A 182 25.29 -4.20 -28.05
C ASP A 182 24.05 -4.04 -28.97
N LEU A 183 23.83 -2.89 -29.60
CA LEU A 183 22.65 -2.67 -30.47
C LEU A 183 22.99 -2.71 -31.96
N GLU A 184 23.30 -3.91 -32.45
CA GLU A 184 23.10 -4.30 -33.85
C GLU A 184 22.03 -5.42 -33.97
N GLU A 185 21.10 -5.52 -33.00
CA GLU A 185 19.92 -6.38 -33.10
C GLU A 185 18.67 -5.55 -33.45
N ASP A 186 17.90 -6.06 -34.42
CA ASP A 186 16.65 -5.53 -34.97
C ASP A 186 15.88 -4.59 -34.03
N LEU A 187 15.75 -3.32 -34.43
CA LEU A 187 14.95 -2.31 -33.74
C LEU A 187 13.46 -2.72 -33.75
N GLU A 188 13.02 -3.54 -32.80
CA GLU A 188 11.60 -3.77 -32.55
C GLU A 188 11.05 -2.61 -31.71
N PRO A 189 10.24 -1.68 -32.27
CA PRO A 189 9.78 -0.51 -31.55
C PRO A 189 8.80 -0.93 -30.44
N SER A 190 9.29 -0.95 -29.21
CA SER A 190 8.53 -1.28 -28.01
C SER A 190 8.67 -0.18 -26.97
N ILE A 191 7.53 0.40 -26.59
CA ILE A 191 7.42 1.30 -25.43
C ILE A 191 7.17 0.48 -24.19
N GLN A 192 7.94 0.74 -23.14
CA GLN A 192 7.86 0.10 -21.83
C GLN A 192 8.02 1.12 -20.72
N GLY A 193 7.47 0.84 -19.55
CA GLY A 193 7.82 1.56 -18.34
C GLY A 193 7.05 1.11 -17.11
N PRO A 194 7.38 1.67 -15.94
CA PRO A 194 6.90 1.17 -14.65
C PRO A 194 5.40 1.33 -14.46
N TRP A 195 4.75 2.27 -15.16
CA TRP A 195 3.30 2.45 -15.08
C TRP A 195 2.52 1.20 -15.50
N MET A 196 3.07 0.41 -16.43
CA MET A 196 2.44 -0.83 -16.90
C MET A 196 2.29 -1.87 -15.78
N LEU A 197 3.13 -1.78 -14.73
CA LEU A 197 3.12 -2.66 -13.57
C LEU A 197 2.24 -2.16 -12.42
N LEU A 198 1.62 -0.98 -12.56
CA LEU A 198 0.66 -0.45 -11.59
C LEU A 198 -0.71 -1.12 -11.73
N TRP A 199 -0.96 -1.75 -12.87
CA TRP A 199 -2.27 -2.22 -13.28
C TRP A 199 -2.22 -3.70 -13.67
N GLU A 200 -3.37 -4.38 -13.61
CA GLU A 200 -3.48 -5.77 -14.08
C GLU A 200 -3.21 -5.83 -15.58
N ILE A 201 -2.29 -6.70 -16.01
CA ILE A 201 -2.00 -6.93 -17.43
C ILE A 201 -3.03 -7.92 -18.01
N VAL A 202 -4.05 -7.40 -18.68
CA VAL A 202 -5.13 -8.15 -19.36
C VAL A 202 -4.82 -8.49 -20.82
N HIS A 203 -3.93 -7.76 -21.49
CA HIS A 203 -3.48 -8.07 -22.85
C HIS A 203 -1.95 -8.15 -22.90
N HIS A 204 -1.43 -9.33 -23.28
CA HIS A 204 -0.02 -9.55 -23.52
C HIS A 204 0.32 -9.31 -25.00
N ASN A 205 1.22 -8.36 -25.26
CA ASN A 205 1.66 -7.96 -26.60
C ASN A 205 3.17 -7.70 -26.64
N ARG A 206 3.70 -7.18 -27.76
CA ARG A 206 5.15 -6.89 -27.93
C ARG A 206 5.72 -6.00 -26.81
N HIS A 207 4.98 -5.01 -26.34
CA HIS A 207 5.38 -4.08 -25.28
C HIS A 207 5.57 -4.82 -23.95
N THR A 208 4.59 -5.67 -23.60
CA THR A 208 4.66 -6.47 -22.37
C THR A 208 5.69 -7.60 -22.43
N ARG A 209 6.04 -8.10 -23.62
CA ARG A 209 7.09 -9.11 -23.79
C ARG A 209 8.48 -8.48 -23.74
N ALA A 210 8.61 -7.26 -24.26
CA ALA A 210 9.84 -6.49 -24.24
C ALA A 210 10.18 -5.90 -22.86
N LEU A 211 9.22 -5.89 -21.93
CA LEU A 211 9.37 -5.52 -20.52
C LEU A 211 10.43 -6.39 -19.81
N LYS A 212 11.71 -6.10 -20.11
CA LYS A 212 12.91 -6.73 -19.54
C LYS A 212 13.25 -6.05 -18.22
N TRP A 213 12.36 -6.13 -17.23
CA TRP A 213 12.75 -5.74 -15.88
C TRP A 213 13.62 -6.86 -15.31
N LYS A 214 14.95 -6.65 -15.36
CA LYS A 214 15.94 -7.49 -14.70
C LYS A 214 15.48 -7.78 -13.26
N THR A 215 15.12 -9.03 -13.00
CA THR A 215 14.88 -9.62 -11.68
C THR A 215 16.18 -9.74 -10.87
N SER A 216 17.11 -8.81 -11.04
CA SER A 216 18.49 -8.87 -10.56
C SER A 216 18.93 -7.57 -9.90
N THR A 217 18.14 -7.05 -8.98
CA THR A 217 18.54 -6.47 -7.69
C THR A 217 17.25 -5.99 -7.03
N LEU A 218 17.08 -6.35 -5.76
CA LEU A 218 15.93 -5.93 -4.97
C LEU A 218 15.99 -4.40 -4.81
N HIS A 219 15.41 -3.64 -5.73
CA HIS A 219 15.38 -2.19 -5.63
C HIS A 219 14.44 -1.80 -4.50
N VAL A 220 15.06 -1.45 -3.38
CA VAL A 220 14.51 -0.76 -2.24
C VAL A 220 13.83 0.52 -2.72
N ARG A 221 12.50 0.60 -2.60
CA ARG A 221 11.69 1.74 -3.09
C ARG A 221 11.49 2.81 -2.02
N THR A 222 11.27 4.07 -2.43
CA THR A 222 10.79 5.16 -1.56
C THR A 222 9.31 4.97 -1.20
N ALA A 223 8.83 5.49 -0.06
CA ALA A 223 7.41 5.42 0.36
C ALA A 223 6.44 5.92 -0.70
N SER A 224 6.94 6.89 -1.45
CA SER A 224 6.32 7.56 -2.57
C SER A 224 5.98 6.57 -3.71
N GLN A 225 6.70 5.45 -3.84
CA GLN A 225 6.54 4.45 -4.91
C GLN A 225 5.71 3.21 -4.50
N VAL A 226 5.06 3.23 -3.33
CA VAL A 226 4.18 2.16 -2.84
C VAL A 226 2.76 2.41 -3.36
N VAL A 227 2.22 1.46 -4.12
CA VAL A 227 0.93 1.57 -4.86
C VAL A 227 -0.28 1.66 -3.93
N SER A 228 -0.13 1.27 -2.66
CA SER A 228 -1.16 1.51 -1.64
C SER A 228 -0.85 2.81 -0.90
N GLY A 229 -1.84 3.70 -0.78
CA GLY A 229 -1.82 4.86 0.13
C GLY A 229 -1.72 4.51 1.62
N ASP A 230 -1.14 3.35 1.94
CA ASP A 230 -0.90 2.79 3.26
C ASP A 230 0.59 2.90 3.69
N GLY A 231 1.43 3.54 2.85
CA GLY A 231 2.78 3.92 3.25
C GLY A 231 2.71 4.76 4.53
N VAL A 232 3.37 4.29 5.60
CA VAL A 232 3.48 5.06 6.83
C VAL A 232 4.18 6.37 6.45
N PRO A 233 3.58 7.56 6.68
CA PRO A 233 4.09 8.84 6.15
C PRO A 233 5.54 9.17 6.53
N TYR A 234 6.10 8.45 7.51
CA TYR A 234 7.39 8.69 8.13
C TYR A 234 8.49 7.69 7.71
N ILE A 235 8.14 6.62 6.99
CA ILE A 235 9.12 5.70 6.41
C ILE A 235 9.35 6.18 4.99
N THR A 236 10.52 6.71 4.68
CA THR A 236 10.72 7.42 3.41
C THR A 236 11.25 6.51 2.31
N ALA A 237 11.89 5.39 2.67
CA ALA A 237 12.40 4.37 1.76
C ALA A 237 12.46 2.98 2.40
N GLY A 238 12.84 1.97 1.61
CA GLY A 238 12.94 0.58 2.07
C GLY A 238 11.86 -0.35 1.53
N TYR A 239 10.89 0.13 0.76
CA TYR A 239 9.68 -0.65 0.48
C TYR A 239 9.90 -1.74 -0.56
N ARG A 240 9.29 -2.91 -0.29
CA ARG A 240 9.17 -4.02 -1.25
C ARG A 240 7.78 -4.03 -1.86
N ASN A 241 7.68 -4.18 -3.19
CA ASN A 241 6.40 -4.29 -3.87
C ASN A 241 6.51 -5.14 -5.16
N ASN A 242 5.40 -5.75 -5.59
CA ASN A 242 5.27 -6.63 -6.75
C ASN A 242 6.31 -7.77 -6.83
N LEU A 243 6.65 -8.39 -5.70
CA LEU A 243 7.55 -9.55 -5.64
C LEU A 243 6.79 -10.87 -5.88
N SER A 244 7.40 -11.81 -6.59
CA SER A 244 6.91 -13.20 -6.66
C SER A 244 7.03 -13.91 -5.30
N TYR A 245 6.35 -15.06 -5.13
CA TYR A 245 6.44 -15.87 -3.89
C TYR A 245 7.89 -16.23 -3.53
N GLN A 246 8.70 -16.64 -4.50
CA GLN A 246 10.10 -16.99 -4.27
C GLN A 246 10.95 -15.78 -3.87
N GLN A 247 10.68 -14.61 -4.46
CA GLN A 247 11.36 -13.37 -4.12
C GLN A 247 10.97 -12.86 -2.72
N CYS A 248 9.71 -13.04 -2.31
CA CYS A 248 9.27 -12.73 -0.94
C CYS A 248 10.06 -13.56 0.09
N ILE A 249 10.22 -14.86 -0.14
CA ILE A 249 10.98 -15.73 0.76
C ILE A 249 12.46 -15.33 0.79
N ARG A 250 13.07 -15.08 -0.37
CA ARG A 250 14.47 -14.62 -0.44
C ARG A 250 14.69 -13.29 0.27
N SER A 251 13.70 -12.41 0.25
CA SER A 251 13.80 -11.09 0.88
C SER A 251 13.85 -11.12 2.40
N ILE A 252 13.49 -12.23 3.06
CA ILE A 252 13.68 -12.41 4.52
C ILE A 252 15.13 -12.10 4.93
N PHE A 253 16.09 -12.46 4.07
CA PHE A 253 17.53 -12.25 4.31
C PHE A 253 18.06 -10.94 3.69
N GLN A 254 17.17 -10.01 3.34
CA GLN A 254 17.52 -8.74 2.71
C GLN A 254 17.00 -7.57 3.58
N ILE A 255 17.64 -6.41 3.45
CA ILE A 255 17.31 -5.22 4.24
C ILE A 255 16.23 -4.41 3.51
N HIS A 256 15.12 -4.16 4.21
CA HIS A 256 13.94 -3.44 3.72
C HIS A 256 13.06 -2.98 4.89
N ASN A 257 11.99 -2.24 4.59
CA ASN A 257 11.07 -1.65 5.59
C ASN A 257 10.41 -2.68 6.53
N GLU A 258 10.19 -3.91 6.05
CA GLU A 258 9.62 -5.01 6.84
C GLU A 258 10.65 -5.93 7.53
N THR A 259 11.96 -5.69 7.42
CA THR A 259 12.98 -6.65 7.90
C THR A 259 12.85 -6.86 9.41
N VAL A 260 12.75 -5.78 10.17
CA VAL A 260 12.56 -5.84 11.62
C VAL A 260 11.26 -6.56 11.95
N ASN A 261 10.15 -6.21 11.30
CA ASN A 261 8.85 -6.84 11.55
C ASN A 261 8.88 -8.36 11.31
N ILE A 262 9.57 -8.84 10.26
CA ILE A 262 9.72 -10.27 10.01
C ILE A 262 10.57 -10.91 11.11
N TRP A 263 11.76 -10.38 11.37
CA TRP A 263 12.72 -11.02 12.29
C TRP A 263 12.30 -10.96 13.76
N THR A 264 11.60 -9.90 14.19
CA THR A 264 11.07 -9.80 15.56
C THR A 264 9.99 -10.82 15.86
N HIS A 265 9.32 -11.38 14.85
CA HIS A 265 8.33 -12.45 15.03
C HIS A 265 8.92 -13.83 14.68
N LEU A 266 9.78 -13.93 13.66
CA LEU A 266 10.41 -15.17 13.23
C LEU A 266 11.35 -15.76 14.27
N LEU A 267 12.18 -14.91 14.90
CA LEU A 267 13.13 -15.39 15.90
C LEU A 267 12.39 -15.98 17.13
N PRO A 268 11.41 -15.31 17.75
CA PRO A 268 10.59 -15.92 18.79
C PRO A 268 9.81 -17.15 18.31
N ALA A 269 9.28 -17.17 17.08
CA ALA A 269 8.55 -18.33 16.56
C ALA A 269 9.41 -19.59 16.62
N ILE A 270 10.68 -19.48 16.21
CA ILE A 270 11.66 -20.56 16.24
C ILE A 270 12.07 -20.90 17.68
N LEU A 271 12.34 -19.90 18.53
CA LEU A 271 12.80 -20.12 19.90
C LEU A 271 11.72 -20.69 20.83
N PHE A 272 10.45 -20.39 20.57
CA PHE A 272 9.34 -20.86 21.40
C PHE A 272 9.00 -22.34 21.15
N LEU A 273 9.46 -22.94 20.05
CA LEU A 273 9.28 -24.37 19.79
C LEU A 273 10.06 -25.26 20.78
N PRO A 274 11.39 -25.10 20.95
CA PRO A 274 12.13 -25.88 21.95
C PRO A 274 11.74 -25.50 23.38
N LEU A 275 11.31 -24.26 23.65
CA LEU A 275 10.77 -23.87 24.96
C LEU A 275 9.46 -24.61 25.26
N ALA A 276 8.53 -24.70 24.29
CA ALA A 276 7.31 -25.49 24.45
C ALA A 276 7.62 -26.96 24.78
N LEU A 277 8.63 -27.53 24.10
CA LEU A 277 9.06 -28.89 24.36
C LEU A 277 9.68 -29.02 25.76
N TYR A 278 10.53 -28.08 26.16
CA TYR A 278 11.12 -28.04 27.51
C TYR A 278 10.04 -27.93 28.59
N ASP A 279 9.05 -27.07 28.40
CA ASP A 279 7.98 -26.90 29.37
C ASP A 279 7.15 -28.17 29.54
N VAL A 280 6.81 -28.85 28.43
CA VAL A 280 6.06 -30.10 28.46
C VAL A 280 6.88 -31.27 28.99
N THR A 281 8.17 -31.35 28.70
CA THR A 281 9.00 -32.54 29.01
C THR A 281 9.84 -32.41 30.28
N VAL A 282 10.07 -31.18 30.76
CA VAL A 282 10.94 -30.91 31.91
C VAL A 282 10.23 -30.05 32.95
N SER A 283 9.71 -28.86 32.59
CA SER A 283 9.14 -27.92 33.57
C SER A 283 7.89 -28.49 34.26
N VAL A 284 6.87 -28.91 33.50
CA VAL A 284 5.61 -29.42 34.06
C VAL A 284 5.84 -30.71 34.86
N PRO A 285 6.60 -31.72 34.38
CA PRO A 285 6.96 -32.87 35.20
C PRO A 285 7.76 -32.50 36.46
N GLY A 286 8.74 -31.59 36.36
CA GLY A 286 9.58 -31.16 37.47
C GLY A 286 8.79 -30.45 38.58
N LEU A 287 7.70 -29.77 38.22
CA LEU A 287 6.76 -29.14 39.14
C LEU A 287 5.65 -30.09 39.62
N HIS A 288 5.69 -31.36 39.24
CA HIS A 288 4.63 -32.35 39.52
C HIS A 288 3.25 -31.91 39.01
N GLY A 289 3.21 -31.26 37.85
CA GLY A 289 2.00 -30.76 37.23
C GLY A 289 1.02 -31.88 36.83
N ASN A 290 -0.26 -31.57 36.92
CA ASN A 290 -1.36 -32.45 36.57
C ASN A 290 -1.75 -32.30 35.08
N TRP A 291 -2.68 -33.13 34.60
CA TRP A 291 -3.13 -33.11 33.21
C TRP A 291 -3.69 -31.76 32.71
N THR A 292 -4.28 -30.95 33.59
CA THR A 292 -4.76 -29.61 33.24
C THR A 292 -3.60 -28.66 32.95
N ASP A 293 -2.50 -28.76 33.70
CA ASP A 293 -1.31 -27.93 33.49
C ASP A 293 -0.68 -28.19 32.11
N TYR A 294 -0.63 -29.46 31.68
CA TYR A 294 -0.21 -29.83 30.32
C TYR A 294 -1.12 -29.25 29.24
N VAL A 295 -2.44 -29.32 29.43
CA VAL A 295 -3.39 -28.80 28.44
C VAL A 295 -3.26 -27.28 28.31
N VAL A 296 -3.16 -26.57 29.43
CA VAL A 296 -3.04 -25.11 29.45
C VAL A 296 -1.74 -24.66 28.80
N ILE A 297 -0.60 -25.26 29.16
CA ILE A 297 0.69 -24.87 28.60
C ILE A 297 0.78 -25.15 27.09
N VAL A 298 0.22 -26.26 26.63
CA VAL A 298 0.17 -26.60 25.20
C VAL A 298 -0.71 -25.61 24.44
N ILE A 299 -1.90 -25.31 24.95
CA ILE A 299 -2.80 -24.32 24.32
C ILE A 299 -2.12 -22.95 24.25
N LEU A 300 -1.49 -22.50 25.32
CA LEU A 300 -0.77 -21.22 25.36
C LEU A 300 0.34 -21.16 24.30
N HIS A 301 1.16 -22.19 24.21
CA HIS A 301 2.21 -22.27 23.19
C HIS A 301 1.66 -22.31 21.78
N LEU A 302 0.56 -23.05 21.52
CA LEU A 302 -0.11 -23.05 20.23
C LEU A 302 -0.63 -21.65 19.85
N CYS A 303 -1.21 -20.91 20.81
CA CYS A 303 -1.64 -19.53 20.60
C CYS A 303 -0.47 -18.63 20.18
N TYR A 304 0.66 -18.71 20.88
CA TYR A 304 1.87 -17.96 20.50
C TYR A 304 2.38 -18.34 19.11
N GLN A 305 2.41 -19.63 18.78
CA GLN A 305 2.87 -20.08 17.45
C GLN A 305 1.98 -19.58 16.33
N ILE A 306 0.65 -19.60 16.51
CA ILE A 306 -0.30 -19.14 15.48
C ILE A 306 -0.10 -17.64 15.20
N VAL A 307 0.04 -16.80 16.24
CA VAL A 307 0.25 -15.36 16.02
C VAL A 307 1.61 -15.07 15.38
N LEU A 308 2.67 -15.72 15.85
CA LEU A 308 4.04 -15.42 15.38
C LEU A 308 4.22 -15.86 13.93
N TRP A 309 3.82 -17.08 13.58
CA TRP A 309 3.88 -17.55 12.19
C TRP A 309 2.90 -16.82 11.28
N GLY A 310 1.71 -16.48 11.79
CA GLY A 310 0.75 -15.64 11.07
C GLY A 310 1.35 -14.29 10.71
N SER A 311 1.98 -13.61 11.66
CA SER A 311 2.64 -12.32 11.44
C SER A 311 3.82 -12.41 10.47
N VAL A 312 4.69 -13.42 10.62
CA VAL A 312 5.81 -13.68 9.69
C VAL A 312 5.30 -13.90 8.27
N TYR A 313 4.26 -14.73 8.10
CA TYR A 313 3.64 -14.96 6.80
C TYR A 313 3.17 -13.65 6.19
N CYS A 314 2.41 -12.85 6.96
CA CYS A 314 1.89 -11.58 6.52
C CYS A 314 3.02 -10.66 6.04
N HIS A 315 3.96 -10.26 6.91
CA HIS A 315 5.03 -9.33 6.57
C HIS A 315 5.95 -9.83 5.45
N THR A 316 6.12 -11.14 5.30
CA THR A 316 6.90 -11.71 4.19
C THR A 316 6.20 -11.49 2.84
N PHE A 317 4.89 -11.77 2.76
CA PHE A 317 4.13 -11.79 1.51
C PHE A 317 3.35 -10.51 1.20
N LEU A 318 3.34 -9.50 2.09
CA LEU A 318 2.78 -8.17 1.80
C LEU A 318 3.37 -7.54 0.53
N ALA A 319 4.62 -7.87 0.20
CA ALA A 319 5.33 -7.36 -0.98
C ALA A 319 4.79 -7.86 -2.32
N GLN A 320 3.76 -8.72 -2.37
CA GLN A 320 3.17 -9.20 -3.63
C GLN A 320 2.32 -8.14 -4.36
N GLY A 321 2.00 -7.02 -3.72
CA GLY A 321 1.26 -5.92 -4.35
C GLY A 321 -0.24 -6.18 -4.59
N CYS A 322 -0.77 -7.31 -4.13
CA CYS A 322 -2.20 -7.62 -4.22
C CYS A 322 -2.96 -6.99 -3.04
N GLN A 323 -3.80 -5.99 -3.34
CA GLN A 323 -4.59 -5.28 -2.32
C GLN A 323 -5.50 -6.22 -1.50
N GLN A 324 -6.07 -7.25 -2.12
CA GLN A 324 -6.86 -8.29 -1.44
C GLN A 324 -6.02 -9.03 -0.38
N LYS A 325 -4.78 -9.40 -0.73
CA LYS A 325 -3.86 -10.13 0.16
C LYS A 325 -3.38 -9.24 1.31
N TYR A 326 -3.16 -7.96 1.07
CA TYR A 326 -2.84 -6.99 2.14
C TYR A 326 -3.91 -7.01 3.23
N TYR A 327 -5.18 -6.88 2.86
CA TYR A 327 -6.29 -6.90 3.80
C TYR A 327 -6.47 -8.24 4.51
N GLN A 328 -6.24 -9.35 3.80
CA GLN A 328 -6.24 -10.68 4.42
C GLN A 328 -5.11 -10.84 5.44
N CYS A 329 -3.90 -10.38 5.11
CA CYS A 329 -2.75 -10.43 6.00
C CYS A 329 -3.00 -9.57 7.26
N LEU A 330 -3.48 -8.34 7.07
CA LEU A 330 -3.84 -7.46 8.18
C LEU A 330 -4.91 -8.09 9.09
N ALA A 331 -5.93 -8.74 8.49
CA ALA A 331 -6.97 -9.42 9.24
C ALA A 331 -6.45 -10.62 10.03
N VAL A 332 -5.56 -11.42 9.44
CA VAL A 332 -4.93 -12.58 10.11
C VAL A 332 -4.03 -12.13 11.27
N ASP A 333 -3.25 -11.07 11.08
CA ASP A 333 -2.34 -10.54 12.09
C ASP A 333 -3.11 -9.99 13.31
N LEU A 334 -4.15 -9.19 13.06
CA LEU A 334 -5.03 -8.68 14.12
C LEU A 334 -5.87 -9.79 14.76
N TRP A 335 -6.31 -10.78 14.00
CA TRP A 335 -6.99 -11.95 14.54
C TRP A 335 -6.08 -12.75 15.49
N GLY A 336 -4.81 -12.93 15.11
CA GLY A 336 -3.80 -13.63 15.90
C GLY A 336 -3.55 -12.99 17.28
N ILE A 337 -3.56 -11.66 17.37
CA ILE A 337 -3.47 -10.95 18.66
C ILE A 337 -4.63 -11.35 19.59
N GLY A 338 -5.85 -11.48 19.06
CA GLY A 338 -7.01 -11.92 19.82
C GLY A 338 -6.89 -13.37 20.34
N ILE A 339 -6.25 -14.26 19.57
CA ILE A 339 -5.96 -15.64 19.99
C ILE A 339 -5.05 -15.65 21.21
N VAL A 340 -3.92 -14.93 21.17
CA VAL A 340 -2.98 -14.91 22.30
C VAL A 340 -3.59 -14.27 23.53
N ALA A 341 -4.33 -13.17 23.37
CA ALA A 341 -5.05 -12.55 24.49
C ALA A 341 -6.05 -13.52 25.14
N THR A 342 -6.77 -14.30 24.33
CA THR A 342 -7.72 -15.30 24.82
C THR A 342 -7.00 -16.47 25.49
N GLY A 343 -5.90 -16.97 24.90
CA GLY A 343 -5.09 -18.06 25.46
C GLY A 343 -4.47 -17.72 26.82
N GLY A 344 -3.88 -16.53 26.95
CA GLY A 344 -3.37 -16.06 28.25
C GLY A 344 -4.47 -15.83 29.29
N SER A 345 -5.65 -15.39 28.86
CA SER A 345 -6.80 -15.25 29.75
C SER A 345 -7.36 -16.61 30.21
N LEU A 346 -7.27 -17.63 29.37
CA LEU A 346 -7.70 -18.99 29.71
C LEU A 346 -6.83 -19.57 30.83
N GLU A 347 -5.51 -19.43 30.72
CA GLU A 347 -4.55 -19.81 31.78
C GLU A 347 -4.89 -19.13 33.11
N TYR A 348 -5.12 -17.81 33.06
CA TYR A 348 -5.51 -17.05 34.25
C TYR A 348 -6.79 -17.59 34.92
N VAL A 349 -7.84 -17.86 34.14
CA VAL A 349 -9.12 -18.36 34.67
C VAL A 349 -8.98 -19.73 35.33
N VAL A 350 -8.16 -20.62 34.75
CA VAL A 350 -7.91 -21.96 35.29
C VAL A 350 -7.35 -21.88 36.70
N TYR A 351 -6.29 -21.10 36.91
CA TYR A 351 -5.61 -21.04 38.20
C TYR A 351 -6.32 -20.13 39.20
N MET A 352 -6.87 -19.00 38.75
CA MET A 352 -7.48 -18.03 39.65
C MET A 352 -8.82 -18.51 40.21
N PHE A 353 -9.62 -19.21 39.40
CA PHE A 353 -10.92 -19.75 39.82
C PHE A 353 -10.87 -21.25 40.10
N CYS A 354 -9.68 -21.80 40.42
CA CYS A 354 -9.48 -23.24 40.67
C CYS A 354 -10.46 -23.83 41.71
N CYS A 355 -10.84 -23.03 42.72
CA CYS A 355 -11.77 -23.43 43.77
C CYS A 355 -13.26 -23.20 43.44
N SER A 356 -13.60 -22.59 42.30
CA SER A 356 -14.99 -22.28 41.93
C SER A 356 -15.30 -22.63 40.47
N ARG A 357 -15.86 -23.83 40.29
CA ARG A 357 -16.21 -24.34 38.96
C ARG A 357 -17.31 -23.54 38.26
N GLY A 358 -18.23 -22.94 39.02
CA GLY A 358 -19.28 -22.08 38.46
C GLY A 358 -18.70 -20.84 37.76
N TRP A 359 -17.75 -20.17 38.43
CA TRP A 359 -17.06 -19.00 37.85
C TRP A 359 -16.15 -19.38 36.68
N GLN A 360 -15.43 -20.51 36.76
CA GLN A 360 -14.64 -21.01 35.62
C GLN A 360 -15.50 -21.19 34.36
N LEU A 361 -16.65 -21.89 34.48
CA LEU A 361 -17.53 -22.13 33.33
C LEU A 361 -18.12 -20.82 32.77
N PHE A 362 -18.47 -19.86 33.64
CA PHE A 362 -18.92 -18.54 33.23
C PHE A 362 -17.86 -17.81 32.40
N TYR A 363 -16.62 -17.73 32.88
CA TYR A 363 -15.54 -17.04 32.18
C TYR A 363 -15.11 -17.78 30.90
N TYR A 364 -15.13 -19.12 30.87
CA TYR A 364 -14.91 -19.88 29.63
C TYR A 364 -15.96 -19.58 28.56
N GLY A 365 -17.24 -19.52 28.96
CA GLY A 365 -18.32 -19.16 28.05
C GLY A 365 -18.17 -17.73 27.52
N LEU A 366 -17.80 -16.79 28.39
CA LEU A 366 -17.55 -15.40 28.01
C LEU A 366 -16.37 -15.27 27.03
N LEU A 367 -15.22 -15.87 27.35
CA LEU A 367 -14.03 -15.85 26.50
C LEU A 367 -14.30 -16.49 25.13
N GLY A 368 -14.95 -17.66 25.12
CA GLY A 368 -15.31 -18.36 23.88
C GLY A 368 -16.29 -17.57 23.02
N GLY A 369 -17.31 -16.95 23.64
CA GLY A 369 -18.27 -16.10 22.94
C GLY A 369 -17.62 -14.86 22.32
N LEU A 370 -16.78 -14.15 23.09
CA LEU A 370 -16.07 -12.97 22.63
C LEU A 370 -15.07 -13.30 21.51
N MET A 371 -14.32 -14.39 21.65
CA MET A 371 -13.39 -14.85 20.61
C MET A 371 -14.11 -15.29 19.32
N THR A 372 -15.27 -15.94 19.43
CA THR A 372 -16.10 -16.31 18.28
C THR A 372 -16.58 -15.06 17.54
N TRP A 373 -17.11 -14.08 18.28
CA TRP A 373 -17.54 -12.81 17.72
C TRP A 373 -16.37 -12.05 17.05
N TYR A 374 -15.21 -12.00 17.69
CA TYR A 374 -13.99 -11.37 17.15
C TYR A 374 -13.53 -12.06 15.85
N SER A 375 -13.55 -13.39 15.82
CA SER A 375 -13.18 -14.18 14.63
C SER A 375 -14.12 -13.93 13.45
N VAL A 376 -15.43 -13.81 13.70
CA VAL A 376 -16.43 -13.50 12.66
C VAL A 376 -16.19 -12.12 12.04
N ILE A 377 -15.74 -11.14 12.81
CA ILE A 377 -15.44 -9.79 12.31
C ILE A 377 -14.22 -9.82 11.40
N TRP A 378 -13.13 -10.44 11.85
CA TRP A 378 -11.85 -10.36 11.15
C TRP A 378 -11.73 -11.33 9.98
N LEU A 379 -12.30 -12.53 10.07
CA LEU A 379 -12.20 -13.53 9.00
C LEU A 379 -13.23 -13.31 7.87
N ARG A 380 -14.06 -12.24 7.93
CA ARG A 380 -15.04 -11.92 6.87
C ARG A 380 -14.43 -11.01 5.78
N PRO A 381 -14.33 -11.48 4.51
CA PRO A 381 -13.65 -10.75 3.43
C PRO A 381 -14.28 -9.39 3.06
N ARG A 382 -15.57 -9.18 3.33
CA ARG A 382 -16.33 -8.00 2.88
C ARG A 382 -16.20 -6.78 3.80
N MET A 383 -15.70 -6.94 5.03
CA MET A 383 -15.72 -5.86 6.01
C MET A 383 -14.43 -5.04 6.02
N VAL A 384 -13.29 -5.58 5.59
CA VAL A 384 -11.97 -4.94 5.72
C VAL A 384 -11.77 -3.68 4.86
N PRO A 385 -12.29 -3.56 3.61
CA PRO A 385 -11.97 -2.40 2.74
C PRO A 385 -12.43 -1.03 3.26
N GLY A 386 -13.43 -0.98 4.15
CA GLY A 386 -13.99 0.27 4.69
C GLY A 386 -13.44 0.70 6.06
N TRP A 387 -12.52 -0.06 6.66
CA TRP A 387 -12.10 0.09 8.07
C TRP A 387 -10.65 0.57 8.25
N VAL A 388 -10.01 1.02 7.19
CA VAL A 388 -8.55 1.21 7.11
C VAL A 388 -8.03 2.44 7.86
N SER A 389 -8.90 3.35 8.34
CA SER A 389 -8.45 4.50 9.13
C SER A 389 -7.81 4.06 10.46
N MET A 390 -6.69 4.69 10.83
CA MET A 390 -5.96 4.46 12.09
C MET A 390 -6.89 4.45 13.32
N GLU A 391 -7.87 5.35 13.34
CA GLU A 391 -8.89 5.45 14.40
C GLU A 391 -9.74 4.19 14.53
N ARG A 392 -10.06 3.53 13.41
CA ARG A 392 -10.84 2.28 13.38
C ARG A 392 -9.98 1.06 13.67
N ARG A 393 -8.68 1.08 13.34
CA ARG A 393 -7.70 0.06 13.78
C ARG A 393 -7.59 0.04 15.32
N LEU A 394 -7.57 1.22 15.96
CA LEU A 394 -7.61 1.36 17.43
C LEU A 394 -8.94 0.89 18.03
N MET A 395 -10.08 1.20 17.40
CA MET A 395 -11.38 0.66 17.82
C MET A 395 -11.47 -0.86 17.68
N ALA A 396 -10.69 -1.47 16.80
CA ALA A 396 -10.70 -2.91 16.58
C ALA A 396 -9.80 -3.70 17.55
N LEU A 397 -8.87 -3.03 18.24
CA LEU A 397 -8.15 -3.55 19.42
C LEU A 397 -8.96 -3.40 20.72
N PHE A 398 -9.99 -2.56 20.71
CA PHE A 398 -10.85 -2.27 21.86
C PHE A 398 -11.56 -3.51 22.43
N PRO A 399 -12.06 -4.48 21.63
CA PRO A 399 -12.64 -5.71 22.16
C PRO A 399 -11.61 -6.64 22.80
N VAL A 400 -10.37 -6.68 22.30
CA VAL A 400 -9.27 -7.40 22.95
C VAL A 400 -9.02 -6.79 24.34
N PHE A 401 -8.98 -5.46 24.42
CA PHE A 401 -8.92 -4.74 25.69
C PHE A 401 -10.13 -5.03 26.59
N ILE A 402 -11.36 -5.10 26.07
CA ILE A 402 -12.56 -5.42 26.86
C ILE A 402 -12.53 -6.87 27.38
N ILE A 403 -12.12 -7.84 26.54
CA ILE A 403 -11.93 -9.25 26.95
C ILE A 403 -10.93 -9.33 28.11
N TRP A 404 -9.81 -8.61 27.99
CA TRP A 404 -8.73 -8.60 28.96
C TRP A 404 -9.08 -7.82 30.25
N LEU A 405 -9.72 -6.65 30.13
CA LEU A 405 -10.20 -5.81 31.23
C LEU A 405 -11.36 -6.47 32.00
N ALA A 406 -12.27 -7.18 31.32
CA ALA A 406 -13.36 -7.87 31.99
C ALA A 406 -12.84 -8.91 32.98
N VAL A 407 -11.77 -9.64 32.64
CA VAL A 407 -11.18 -10.64 33.54
C VAL A 407 -10.35 -9.99 34.67
N LEU A 408 -9.57 -8.95 34.35
CA LEU A 408 -8.68 -8.28 35.32
C LEU A 408 -9.38 -7.29 36.26
N ILE A 409 -10.50 -6.68 35.88
CA ILE A 409 -11.26 -5.74 36.74
C ILE A 409 -12.29 -6.48 37.59
N LEU A 410 -12.97 -7.49 37.04
CA LEU A 410 -13.97 -8.24 37.81
C LEU A 410 -13.31 -9.06 38.93
N HIS A 411 -12.06 -9.50 38.74
CA HIS A 411 -11.35 -10.32 39.71
C HIS A 411 -11.08 -9.60 41.07
N PRO A 412 -10.44 -8.40 41.12
CA PRO A 412 -10.25 -7.65 42.36
C PRO A 412 -11.57 -7.25 43.06
N LEU A 413 -12.66 -7.07 42.31
CA LEU A 413 -13.98 -6.79 42.87
C LEU A 413 -14.59 -7.99 43.61
N HIS A 414 -14.23 -9.21 43.21
CA HIS A 414 -14.69 -10.44 43.85
C HIS A 414 -13.74 -10.96 44.93
N TRP A 415 -12.44 -10.62 44.88
CA TRP A 415 -11.45 -11.09 45.85
C TRP A 415 -10.38 -10.03 46.19
N PRO A 416 -10.71 -9.03 47.02
CA PRO A 416 -9.84 -7.87 47.29
C PRO A 416 -8.53 -8.19 48.05
N ASP A 417 -8.41 -9.36 48.67
CA ASP A 417 -7.27 -9.71 49.52
C ASP A 417 -6.05 -10.31 48.78
N ASN A 418 -6.16 -10.61 47.47
CA ASN A 418 -5.09 -11.23 46.65
C ASN A 418 -4.34 -10.21 45.74
N LEU A 419 -3.92 -9.08 46.32
CA LEU A 419 -3.32 -7.95 45.58
C LEU A 419 -1.90 -8.20 45.04
N THR A 420 -1.16 -9.20 45.54
CA THR A 420 0.23 -9.46 45.14
C THR A 420 0.38 -9.97 43.69
N GLN A 421 -0.64 -10.67 43.16
CA GLN A 421 -0.68 -11.15 41.76
C GLN A 421 -1.12 -10.08 40.75
N VAL A 422 -1.64 -8.94 41.21
CA VAL A 422 -2.01 -7.81 40.33
C VAL A 422 -0.77 -7.14 39.73
N SER A 423 0.41 -7.30 40.34
CA SER A 423 1.66 -6.64 39.92
C SER A 423 2.21 -7.12 38.57
N SER A 424 2.18 -8.43 38.29
CA SER A 424 2.61 -9.00 37.00
C SER A 424 1.65 -8.65 35.86
N SER A 425 0.34 -8.68 36.12
CA SER A 425 -0.71 -8.24 35.19
C SER A 425 -0.65 -6.73 34.92
N SER A 426 -0.25 -5.93 35.92
CA SER A 426 -0.07 -4.47 35.79
C SER A 426 1.16 -4.08 34.95
N CYS A 427 2.23 -4.90 34.93
CA CYS A 427 3.37 -4.69 34.04
C CYS A 427 2.97 -4.85 32.55
N VAL A 428 2.03 -5.74 32.24
CA VAL A 428 1.49 -5.89 30.88
C VAL A 428 0.60 -4.69 30.51
N ILE A 429 -0.22 -4.18 31.44
CA ILE A 429 -1.00 -2.93 31.27
C ILE A 429 -0.05 -1.75 30.96
N LEU A 430 1.05 -1.62 31.70
CA LEU A 430 2.06 -0.59 31.48
C LEU A 430 2.75 -0.74 30.11
N LEU A 431 3.03 -1.95 29.63
CA LEU A 431 3.62 -2.18 28.31
C LEU A 431 2.67 -1.82 27.16
N TYR A 432 1.37 -2.13 27.30
CA TYR A 432 0.36 -1.74 26.30
C TYR A 432 0.01 -0.25 26.33
N GLU A 433 -0.11 0.36 27.52
CA GLU A 433 -0.33 1.81 27.66
C GLU A 433 0.91 2.61 27.22
N THR A 434 2.12 2.16 27.52
CA THR A 434 3.34 2.82 27.03
C THR A 434 3.48 2.70 25.51
N HIS A 435 3.03 1.62 24.88
CA HIS A 435 2.96 1.52 23.42
C HIS A 435 1.95 2.52 22.84
N SER A 436 0.75 2.62 23.41
CA SER A 436 -0.32 3.54 22.97
C SER A 436 0.00 5.03 23.22
N ILE A 437 0.68 5.35 24.32
CA ILE A 437 1.10 6.71 24.70
C ILE A 437 2.39 7.14 23.97
N ARG A 438 3.36 6.22 23.73
CA ARG A 438 4.53 6.51 22.89
C ARG A 438 4.16 6.78 21.44
N ILE A 439 3.13 6.12 20.91
CA ILE A 439 2.59 6.44 19.59
C ILE A 439 2.14 7.92 19.57
N LYS A 440 1.41 8.40 20.59
CA LYS A 440 0.96 9.81 20.63
C LYS A 440 2.07 10.86 20.86
N LYS A 441 3.10 10.57 21.65
CA LYS A 441 4.16 11.56 21.99
C LYS A 441 5.34 11.58 21.01
N THR A 442 5.60 10.50 20.27
CA THR A 442 6.77 10.38 19.37
C THR A 442 6.43 10.69 17.90
N LEU A 443 5.13 10.70 17.54
CA LEU A 443 4.63 11.00 16.19
C LEU A 443 4.83 12.45 15.72
N PHE A 444 5.32 13.37 16.58
CA PHE A 444 5.29 14.81 16.31
C PHE A 444 6.61 15.46 15.90
N THR A 445 7.76 14.77 15.79
CA THR A 445 9.01 15.53 15.59
C THR A 445 10.04 15.05 14.55
N GLN A 446 10.22 13.77 14.16
CA GLN A 446 11.28 13.44 13.17
C GLN A 446 11.02 12.17 12.31
N PRO A 447 11.53 12.13 11.05
CA PRO A 447 11.56 10.93 10.22
C PRO A 447 12.49 9.87 10.81
N ARG A 448 12.09 8.60 10.77
CA ARG A 448 12.84 7.48 11.32
C ARG A 448 12.86 6.32 10.33
N ASP A 449 14.03 6.05 9.75
CA ASP A 449 14.22 4.91 8.85
C ASP A 449 14.95 3.74 9.55
N LEU A 450 14.55 2.52 9.17
CA LEU A 450 15.13 1.18 9.40
C LEU A 450 15.39 0.68 10.83
N PHE A 451 15.97 1.47 11.72
CA PHE A 451 16.33 1.02 13.09
C PHE A 451 15.74 1.88 14.20
N ASN A 452 15.26 3.08 13.89
CA ASN A 452 14.92 4.07 14.92
C ASN A 452 13.51 3.96 15.52
N CYS A 453 12.66 3.00 15.14
CA CYS A 453 11.40 2.79 15.87
C CYS A 453 11.60 2.29 17.31
N TYR A 454 12.79 1.80 17.69
CA TYR A 454 13.04 1.22 19.02
C TYR A 454 14.24 1.76 19.81
N VAL A 455 15.03 2.70 19.27
CA VAL A 455 16.22 3.21 19.98
C VAL A 455 15.98 4.63 20.47
N ASN A 456 15.88 4.78 21.79
CA ASN A 456 16.10 6.05 22.48
C ASN A 456 17.56 6.44 22.28
N GLN A 457 17.84 7.50 21.54
CA GLN A 457 19.04 8.30 21.79
C GLN A 457 18.69 9.30 22.89
N SER A 458 18.85 8.86 24.14
CA SER A 458 19.12 9.77 25.25
C SER A 458 19.76 8.99 26.38
N GLU A 459 20.87 9.56 26.85
CA GLU A 459 21.63 9.21 28.05
C GLU A 459 22.78 8.23 27.84
N LEU A 460 23.98 8.80 27.65
CA LEU A 460 25.13 8.64 28.54
C LEU A 460 26.04 9.88 28.34
N PRO A 461 26.78 10.29 29.38
CA PRO A 461 26.96 11.67 29.86
C PRO A 461 27.68 12.65 28.93
#